data_AF-A0A973M945-F1
#
_entry.id   AF-A0A973M945-F1
#
_cell.length_a   1.000
_cell.length_b   1.000
_cell.length_c   1.000
_cell.angle_alpha   90.00
_cell.angle_beta   90.00
_cell.angle_gamma   90.00
#
_symmetry.space_group_name_H-M   'P 1'
#
loop_
_entity.id
_entity.type
_entity.pdbx_description
1 polymer ?
#
loop_
_entity_poly.entity_id
_entity_poly.type
_entity_poly.pdbx_seq_one_letter_code
_entity_poly.pdbx_strand_id
1 'polypeptide(L)'
;MTSDVLQFGREILHDEARALDALADSLGGPFEEAVGLILGCRGKLIVSGLGKSGHIARKIAATFASTGTTATFLHLAEAIHGDLGMASKGDVAVLISQSGETKELEPVIDHFGP
;
A
#
# COMPACT_ATOMS: atom_id res chain seq x y z
N MET A 1 -19.62 -16.75 -28.53
CA MET A 1 -18.65 -15.62 -28.57
C MET A 1 -19.07 -14.46 -27.67
N THR A 2 -20.18 -13.73 -27.91
CA THR A 2 -20.58 -12.62 -27.00
C THR A 2 -21.06 -13.09 -25.62
N SER A 3 -21.73 -14.26 -25.56
CA SER A 3 -22.14 -14.90 -24.30
C SER A 3 -20.96 -15.26 -23.41
N ASP A 4 -19.83 -15.67 -24.02
CA ASP A 4 -18.64 -16.14 -23.30
C ASP A 4 -17.88 -14.97 -22.66
N VAL A 5 -17.83 -13.80 -23.31
CA VAL A 5 -17.20 -12.58 -22.75
C VAL A 5 -17.99 -12.04 -21.56
N LEU A 6 -19.33 -12.01 -21.64
CA LEU A 6 -20.16 -11.56 -20.53
C LEU A 6 -20.11 -12.52 -19.35
N GLN A 7 -20.06 -13.82 -19.60
CA GLN A 7 -19.87 -14.83 -18.56
C GLN A 7 -18.52 -14.67 -17.87
N PHE A 8 -17.44 -14.57 -18.64
CA PHE A 8 -16.08 -14.38 -18.11
C PHE A 8 -15.96 -13.09 -17.27
N GLY A 9 -16.56 -11.98 -17.74
CA GLY A 9 -16.60 -10.74 -16.97
C GLY A 9 -17.33 -10.88 -15.63
N ARG A 10 -18.44 -11.63 -15.59
CA ARG A 10 -19.14 -11.91 -14.33
C ARG A 10 -18.31 -12.79 -13.39
N GLU A 11 -17.61 -13.77 -13.93
CA GLU A 11 -16.74 -14.67 -13.14
C GLU A 11 -15.64 -13.86 -12.44
N ILE A 12 -14.95 -12.96 -13.15
CA ILE A 12 -13.93 -12.07 -12.56
C ILE A 12 -14.52 -11.22 -11.42
N LEU A 13 -15.66 -10.57 -11.65
CA LEU A 13 -16.29 -9.73 -10.62
C LEU A 13 -16.73 -10.54 -9.40
N HIS A 14 -17.18 -11.78 -9.60
CA HIS A 14 -17.51 -12.68 -8.50
C HIS A 14 -16.27 -13.19 -7.75
N ASP A 15 -15.15 -13.42 -8.43
CA ASP A 15 -13.87 -13.72 -7.78
C ASP A 15 -13.40 -12.55 -6.92
N GLU A 16 -13.46 -11.32 -7.43
CA GLU A 16 -13.10 -10.12 -6.68
C GLU A 16 -14.00 -9.92 -5.45
N ALA A 17 -15.31 -10.13 -5.58
CA ALA A 17 -16.24 -10.05 -4.45
C ALA A 17 -15.88 -11.06 -3.35
N ARG A 18 -15.58 -12.32 -3.71
CA ARG A 18 -15.14 -13.33 -2.73
C ARG A 18 -13.81 -12.96 -2.08
N ALA A 19 -12.90 -12.33 -2.81
CA ALA A 19 -11.65 -11.85 -2.25
C ALA A 19 -11.88 -10.72 -1.23
N LEU A 20 -12.87 -9.85 -1.45
CA LEU A 20 -13.27 -8.82 -0.48
C LEU A 20 -13.88 -9.43 0.78
N ASP A 21 -14.73 -10.44 0.65
CA ASP A 21 -15.30 -11.16 1.81
C ASP A 21 -14.18 -11.81 2.65
N ALA A 22 -13.26 -12.53 1.99
CA ALA A 22 -12.12 -13.14 2.67
C ALA A 22 -11.20 -12.10 3.34
N LEU A 23 -11.03 -10.92 2.72
CA LEU A 23 -10.26 -9.82 3.31
C LEU A 23 -10.96 -9.28 4.56
N ALA A 24 -12.28 -9.10 4.53
CA ALA A 24 -13.05 -8.66 5.69
C ALA A 24 -12.91 -9.62 6.87
N ASP A 25 -13.00 -10.93 6.60
CA ASP A 25 -12.82 -11.99 7.61
C ASP A 25 -11.39 -12.05 8.18
N SER A 26 -10.40 -11.55 7.43
CA SER A 26 -8.99 -11.52 7.85
C SER A 26 -8.63 -10.32 8.75
N LEU A 27 -9.54 -9.35 8.93
CA LEU A 27 -9.29 -8.19 9.78
C LEU A 27 -9.11 -8.64 11.25
N GLY A 28 -8.07 -8.13 11.89
CA GLY A 28 -7.73 -8.48 13.27
C GLY A 28 -6.64 -7.57 13.84
N GLY A 29 -5.98 -8.02 14.90
CA GLY A 29 -4.99 -7.23 15.65
C GLY A 29 -3.96 -6.46 14.80
N PRO A 30 -3.29 -7.08 13.80
CA PRO A 30 -2.33 -6.37 12.96
C PRO A 30 -2.91 -5.17 12.21
N PHE A 31 -4.19 -5.23 11.83
CA PHE A 31 -4.88 -4.11 11.20
C PHE A 31 -5.11 -2.97 12.19
N GLU A 32 -5.55 -3.29 13.41
CA GLU A 32 -5.72 -2.30 14.49
C GLU A 32 -4.40 -1.61 14.84
N GLU A 33 -3.31 -2.38 14.92
CA GLU A 33 -1.96 -1.86 15.16
C GLU A 33 -1.52 -0.91 14.04
N ALA A 34 -1.70 -1.29 12.78
CA ALA A 34 -1.38 -0.45 11.63
C ALA A 34 -2.18 0.87 11.64
N VAL A 35 -3.48 0.81 11.95
CA VAL A 35 -4.32 2.01 12.11
C VAL A 35 -3.80 2.89 13.24
N GLY A 36 -3.43 2.31 14.38
CA GLY A 36 -2.84 3.02 15.51
C GLY A 36 -1.54 3.75 15.15
N LEU A 37 -0.65 3.10 14.40
CA LEU A 37 0.59 3.71 13.90
C LEU A 37 0.30 4.89 12.97
N ILE A 38 -0.63 4.74 12.03
CA ILE A 38 -1.00 5.81 11.08
C ILE A 38 -1.63 6.99 11.82
N LEU A 39 -2.55 6.76 12.75
CA LEU A 39 -3.19 7.82 13.53
C LEU A 39 -2.21 8.52 14.48
N GLY A 40 -1.18 7.81 14.95
CA GLY A 40 -0.10 8.34 15.77
C GLY A 40 1.02 9.04 14.98
N CYS A 41 0.97 9.04 13.65
CA CYS A 41 1.98 9.62 12.78
C CYS A 41 2.12 11.14 13.05
N ARG A 42 3.35 11.58 13.37
CA ARG A 42 3.66 13.00 13.68
C ARG A 42 4.27 13.76 12.51
N GLY A 43 4.80 13.04 11.53
CA GLY A 43 5.27 13.57 10.27
C GLY A 43 4.25 13.34 9.17
N LYS A 44 4.66 12.62 8.13
CA LYS A 44 3.82 12.22 7.00
C LYS A 44 3.75 10.70 6.84
N LEU A 45 2.65 10.24 6.27
CA LEU A 45 2.48 8.87 5.81
C LEU A 45 3.13 8.71 4.43
N ILE A 46 4.16 7.88 4.32
CA ILE A 46 4.80 7.55 3.06
C ILE A 46 4.23 6.21 2.58
N VAL A 47 3.56 6.22 1.43
CA VAL A 47 3.02 4.99 0.82
C VAL A 47 3.86 4.64 -0.40
N SER A 48 4.30 3.39 -0.49
CA SER A 48 5.26 2.97 -1.51
C SER A 48 4.90 1.61 -2.10
N GLY A 49 5.35 1.36 -3.33
CA GLY A 49 5.13 0.11 -4.05
C GLY A 49 5.75 0.15 -5.45
N LEU A 50 5.91 -1.02 -6.08
CA LEU A 50 6.41 -1.16 -7.46
C LEU A 50 5.31 -1.62 -8.42
N GLY A 51 5.45 -1.22 -9.68
CA GLY A 51 4.55 -1.64 -10.77
C GLY A 51 3.07 -1.37 -10.46
N LYS A 52 2.24 -2.41 -10.57
CA LYS A 52 0.79 -2.33 -10.27
C LYS A 52 0.54 -1.89 -8.82
N SER A 53 1.29 -2.42 -7.86
CA SER A 53 1.21 -2.00 -6.45
C SER A 53 1.59 -0.53 -6.27
N GLY A 54 2.53 -0.01 -7.07
CA GLY A 54 2.87 1.41 -7.09
C GLY A 54 1.71 2.32 -7.51
N HIS A 55 0.90 1.90 -8.49
CA HIS A 55 -0.31 2.64 -8.87
C HIS A 55 -1.35 2.67 -7.75
N ILE A 56 -1.57 1.53 -7.08
CA ILE A 56 -2.49 1.44 -5.94
C ILE A 56 -1.98 2.27 -4.75
N ALA A 57 -0.69 2.15 -4.41
CA ALA A 57 -0.02 2.95 -3.39
C ALA A 57 -0.19 4.46 -3.63
N ARG A 58 -0.01 4.91 -4.86
CA ARG A 58 -0.23 6.31 -5.24
C ARG A 58 -1.67 6.76 -4.99
N LYS A 59 -2.66 5.91 -5.31
CA LYS A 59 -4.07 6.22 -5.05
C LYS A 59 -4.39 6.24 -3.55
N ILE A 60 -3.81 5.32 -2.78
CA ILE A 60 -3.95 5.27 -1.32
C ILE A 60 -3.38 6.55 -0.69
N ALA A 61 -2.16 6.97 -1.05
CA ALA A 61 -1.57 8.22 -0.57
C ALA A 61 -2.46 9.44 -0.88
N ALA A 62 -2.97 9.54 -2.10
CA ALA A 62 -3.88 10.62 -2.48
C ALA A 62 -5.18 10.60 -1.67
N THR A 63 -5.69 9.40 -1.35
CA THR A 63 -6.91 9.25 -0.53
C THR A 63 -6.67 9.74 0.89
N PHE A 64 -5.58 9.29 1.54
CA PHE A 64 -5.20 9.78 2.88
C PHE A 64 -5.01 11.30 2.92
N ALA A 65 -4.30 11.86 1.92
CA ALA A 65 -4.10 13.30 1.80
C ALA A 65 -5.42 14.08 1.72
N SER A 66 -6.42 13.52 1.02
CA SER A 66 -7.76 14.13 0.91
C SER A 66 -8.64 13.96 2.15
N THR A 67 -8.33 12.99 3.03
CA THR A 67 -9.09 12.73 4.27
C THR A 67 -8.42 13.28 5.52
N GLY A 68 -7.43 14.18 5.36
CA GLY A 68 -6.81 14.92 6.46
C GLY A 68 -5.53 14.31 7.03
N THR A 69 -5.04 13.20 6.48
CA THR A 69 -3.74 12.63 6.84
C THR A 69 -2.68 13.09 5.83
N THR A 70 -1.68 13.84 6.27
CA THR A 70 -0.55 14.23 5.38
C THR A 70 0.13 12.98 4.83
N ALA A 71 -0.05 12.71 3.54
CA ALA A 71 0.44 11.49 2.90
C ALA A 71 1.07 11.78 1.54
N THR A 72 2.11 11.01 1.20
CA THR A 72 2.81 11.11 -0.09
C THR A 72 3.13 9.73 -0.65
N PHE A 73 3.21 9.64 -1.97
CA PHE A 73 3.69 8.45 -2.65
C PHE A 73 5.19 8.56 -2.93
N LEU A 74 5.94 7.52 -2.59
CA LEU A 74 7.35 7.37 -2.94
C LEU A 74 7.48 6.14 -3.84
N HIS A 75 8.09 6.28 -5.02
CA HIS A 75 8.35 5.11 -5.87
C HIS A 75 9.59 4.36 -5.35
N LEU A 76 9.49 3.06 -5.06
CA LEU A 76 10.59 2.29 -4.43
C LEU A 76 11.90 2.35 -5.24
N ALA A 77 11.81 2.35 -6.58
CA ALA A 77 13.00 2.47 -7.42
C ALA A 77 13.71 3.82 -7.27
N GLU A 78 12.98 4.91 -6.96
CA GLU A 78 13.56 6.25 -6.75
C GLU A 78 14.09 6.38 -5.32
N ALA A 79 13.40 5.75 -4.35
CA ALA A 79 13.78 5.70 -2.94
C ALA A 79 15.24 5.24 -2.74
N ILE A 80 15.63 4.15 -3.42
CA ILE A 80 16.97 3.55 -3.35
C ILE A 80 18.05 4.47 -3.94
N HIS A 81 17.69 5.37 -4.87
CA HIS A 81 18.63 6.26 -5.55
C HIS A 81 18.73 7.67 -4.92
N GLY A 82 18.15 7.88 -3.74
CA GLY A 82 18.35 9.10 -2.94
C GLY A 82 17.07 9.70 -2.34
N ASP A 83 15.90 9.33 -2.86
CA ASP A 83 14.63 9.92 -2.40
C ASP A 83 14.23 9.45 -0.99
N LEU A 84 14.86 8.40 -0.45
CA LEU A 84 14.76 8.03 0.97
C LEU A 84 15.10 9.18 1.92
N GLY A 85 15.94 10.14 1.50
CA GLY A 85 16.23 11.36 2.26
C GLY A 85 14.99 12.26 2.51
N MET A 86 13.87 12.01 1.82
CA MET A 86 12.61 12.69 2.10
C MET A 86 11.94 12.21 3.39
N ALA A 87 12.29 10.99 3.86
CA ALA A 87 11.79 10.47 5.11
C ALA A 87 12.40 11.22 6.29
N SER A 88 11.62 11.38 7.35
CA SER A 88 12.01 12.13 8.54
C SER A 88 11.53 11.43 9.79
N LYS A 89 12.18 11.72 10.92
CA LYS A 89 11.78 11.17 12.21
C LYS A 89 10.31 11.50 12.51
N GLY A 90 9.51 10.47 12.80
CA GLY A 90 8.09 10.60 13.07
C GLY A 90 7.18 10.38 11.85
N ASP A 91 7.75 10.15 10.67
CA ASP A 91 7.03 9.59 9.52
C ASP A 91 6.69 8.11 9.74
N VAL A 92 5.64 7.65 9.06
CA VAL A 92 5.23 6.24 9.03
C VAL A 92 5.23 5.78 7.57
N ALA A 93 5.71 4.57 7.30
CA ALA A 93 5.75 4.00 5.96
C ALA A 93 4.76 2.83 5.80
N VAL A 94 4.03 2.81 4.67
CA VAL A 94 3.20 1.68 4.22
C VAL A 94 3.79 1.18 2.91
N LEU A 95 4.39 0.00 2.96
CA LEU A 95 5.06 -0.62 1.82
C LEU A 95 4.19 -1.73 1.23
N ILE A 96 3.78 -1.58 -0.03
CA ILE A 96 2.86 -2.50 -0.71
C ILE A 96 3.62 -3.37 -1.71
N SER A 97 3.68 -4.68 -1.43
CA SER A 97 4.18 -5.70 -2.35
C SER A 97 3.26 -6.93 -2.33
N GLN A 98 2.94 -7.45 -3.51
CA GLN A 98 2.11 -8.64 -3.64
C GLN A 98 2.94 -9.93 -3.46
N SER A 99 4.17 -9.97 -3.95
CA SER A 99 5.02 -11.16 -3.83
C SER A 99 5.71 -11.24 -2.47
N GLY A 100 5.83 -10.14 -1.73
CA GLY A 100 6.57 -10.08 -0.47
C GLY A 100 8.10 -10.25 -0.60
N GLU A 101 8.59 -10.77 -1.73
CA GLU A 101 10.00 -11.08 -2.01
C GLU A 101 10.77 -9.96 -2.74
N THR A 102 10.29 -8.72 -2.62
CA THR A 102 10.86 -7.62 -3.38
C THR A 102 12.16 -7.18 -2.69
N LYS A 103 13.33 -7.63 -3.18
CA LYS A 103 14.67 -7.20 -2.71
C LYS A 103 14.81 -5.68 -2.66
N GLU A 104 14.03 -4.98 -3.44
CA GLU A 104 13.94 -3.52 -3.52
C GLU A 104 13.24 -2.90 -2.29
N LEU A 105 12.58 -3.69 -1.43
CA LEU A 105 12.03 -3.22 -0.15
C LEU A 105 13.07 -3.20 0.96
N GLU A 106 14.09 -4.06 0.91
CA GLU A 106 15.09 -4.20 1.99
C GLU A 106 15.72 -2.86 2.38
N PRO A 107 16.19 -2.00 1.44
CA PRO A 107 16.81 -0.73 1.81
C PRO A 107 15.84 0.26 2.47
N VAL A 108 14.55 0.15 2.13
CA VAL A 108 13.51 1.00 2.72
C VAL A 108 13.13 0.48 4.11
N ILE A 109 13.03 -0.83 4.28
CA ILE A 109 12.82 -1.46 5.59
C ILE A 109 13.96 -1.10 6.54
N ASP A 110 15.22 -1.18 6.10
CA ASP A 110 16.38 -0.81 6.93
C ASP A 110 16.37 0.67 7.36
N HIS A 111 15.79 1.55 6.53
CA HIS A 111 15.69 2.98 6.85
C HIS A 111 14.58 3.32 7.85
N PHE A 112 13.46 2.58 7.81
CA PHE A 112 12.30 2.78 8.69
C PHE A 112 12.26 1.80 9.88
N GLY A 113 13.11 0.78 9.86
CA GLY A 113 13.24 -0.22 10.90
C GLY A 113 13.77 0.37 12.21
N PRO A 114 13.60 -0.35 13.33
CA PRO A 114 14.16 0.04 14.62
C PRO A 114 15.69 0.09 14.62
#